data_AF-A0A2W4MT89-F1
#
_entry.id   AF-A0A2W4MT89-F1
#
_cell.length_a   1.000
_cell.length_b   1.000
_cell.length_c   1.000
_cell.angle_alpha   90.00
_cell.angle_beta   90.00
_cell.angle_gamma   90.00
#
_symmetry.space_group_name_H-M   'P 1'
#
loop_
_entity.id
_entity.type
_entity.pdbx_description
1 polymer ?
#
loop_
_entity_poly.entity_id
_entity_poly.type
_entity_poly.pdbx_seq_one_letter_code
_entity_poly.pdbx_strand_id
1 'polypeptide(L)'
;MAANYPLDDARPADAARDAARPGDAIERHATPDRWFHWITALTMLVLLATGLLPVVGVRFAWVEIHWIAGLVLVAAVLWHVVRALGWQQPRAMGLRWRDLRELTARERPGKYSLAQKLMHHAFAAALLVAVVTGSLMLVKVQTPFLERNPYLFSERTWGVIHVLHDLSALLAVTLVILHVYFALLPEKRMYLRAMTKGWMTRAEAREHHDPERWPGPERDE
;
A
#
# COMPACT_ATOMS: atom_id res chain seq x y z
N MET A 1 -14.40 -16.56 -28.06
CA MET A 1 -15.03 -15.35 -28.65
C MET A 1 -14.69 -14.18 -27.75
N ALA A 2 -13.54 -13.54 -28.02
CA ALA A 2 -13.07 -12.39 -27.25
C ALA A 2 -13.92 -11.17 -27.64
N ALA A 3 -14.57 -10.55 -26.67
CA ALA A 3 -15.18 -9.25 -26.88
C ALA A 3 -14.03 -8.25 -27.08
N ASN A 4 -13.87 -7.76 -28.31
CA ASN A 4 -13.07 -6.59 -28.62
C ASN A 4 -13.68 -5.41 -27.86
N TYR A 5 -13.16 -5.13 -26.67
CA TYR A 5 -13.30 -3.82 -26.06
C TYR A 5 -12.39 -2.89 -26.88
N PRO A 6 -12.87 -1.77 -27.43
CA PRO A 6 -11.96 -0.79 -27.98
C PRO A 6 -11.11 -0.32 -26.80
N LEU A 7 -9.83 -0.68 -26.81
CA LEU A 7 -8.84 -0.03 -25.96
C LEU A 7 -8.77 1.40 -26.48
N ASP A 8 -9.61 2.28 -25.93
CA ASP A 8 -9.52 3.71 -26.21
C ASP A 8 -8.16 4.15 -25.66
N ASP A 9 -7.19 4.22 -26.57
CA ASP A 9 -5.81 4.62 -26.38
C ASP A 9 -5.72 6.14 -26.22
N ALA A 10 -6.61 6.70 -25.41
CA ALA A 10 -6.64 8.11 -25.05
C ALA A 10 -5.22 8.52 -24.67
N ARG A 11 -4.60 9.32 -25.54
CA ARG A 11 -3.19 9.67 -25.35
C ARG A 11 -3.08 10.43 -24.04
N PRO A 12 -1.92 10.39 -23.35
CA PRO A 12 -1.72 11.13 -22.11
C PRO A 12 -2.10 12.62 -22.20
N ALA A 13 -2.01 13.20 -23.41
CA ALA A 13 -2.43 14.55 -23.74
C ALA A 13 -3.96 14.76 -23.74
N ASP A 14 -4.74 13.76 -24.13
CA ASP A 14 -6.21 13.82 -24.19
C ASP A 14 -6.79 13.72 -22.77
N ALA A 15 -6.28 12.79 -21.95
CA ALA A 15 -6.65 12.72 -20.53
C ALA A 15 -6.27 13.98 -19.73
N ALA A 16 -5.18 14.67 -20.12
CA ALA A 16 -4.79 15.94 -19.52
C ALA A 16 -5.68 17.11 -19.98
N ARG A 17 -6.15 17.08 -21.23
CA ARG A 17 -7.11 18.05 -21.78
C ARG A 17 -8.50 17.88 -21.17
N ASP A 18 -8.97 16.66 -21.02
CA ASP A 18 -10.26 16.37 -20.39
C ASP A 18 -10.25 16.76 -18.91
N ALA A 19 -9.14 16.52 -18.19
CA ALA A 19 -8.99 16.98 -16.81
C ALA A 19 -8.87 18.50 -16.62
N ALA A 20 -8.66 19.27 -17.71
CA ALA A 20 -8.55 20.73 -17.67
C ALA A 20 -9.92 21.42 -17.71
N ARG A 21 -11.01 20.71 -18.04
CA ARG A 21 -12.36 21.26 -17.94
C ARG A 21 -12.84 21.23 -16.48
N PRO A 22 -13.35 22.36 -15.94
CA PRO A 22 -13.96 22.38 -14.61
C PRO A 22 -15.06 21.31 -14.54
N GLY A 23 -14.98 20.44 -13.54
CA GLY A 23 -15.93 19.36 -13.34
C GLY A 23 -15.65 18.06 -14.10
N ASP A 24 -14.51 17.87 -14.78
CA ASP A 24 -14.17 16.58 -15.43
C ASP A 24 -13.15 15.71 -14.65
N ALA A 25 -12.58 16.23 -13.57
CA ALA A 25 -11.68 15.50 -12.67
C ALA A 25 -12.29 15.32 -11.27
N ILE A 26 -12.04 14.15 -10.67
CA ILE A 26 -12.40 13.83 -9.28
C ILE A 26 -11.15 13.58 -8.45
N GLU A 27 -11.21 13.95 -7.17
CA GLU A 27 -10.17 13.60 -6.23
C GLU A 27 -10.32 12.13 -5.81
N ARG A 28 -9.29 11.32 -6.10
CA ARG A 28 -9.26 9.92 -5.66
C ARG A 28 -8.50 9.76 -4.35
N HIS A 29 -7.35 10.42 -4.23
CA HIS A 29 -6.43 10.32 -3.12
C HIS A 29 -6.01 11.70 -2.63
N ALA A 30 -6.32 12.01 -1.37
CA ALA A 30 -5.93 13.26 -0.75
C ALA A 30 -4.41 13.36 -0.62
N THR A 31 -3.89 14.59 -0.62
CA THR A 31 -2.45 14.84 -0.52
C THR A 31 -1.77 14.13 0.65
N PRO A 32 -2.33 14.12 1.88
CA PRO A 32 -1.74 13.37 2.99
C PRO A 32 -1.67 11.87 2.75
N ASP A 33 -2.69 11.30 2.08
CA ASP A 33 -2.73 9.86 1.78
C ASP A 33 -1.64 9.48 0.78
N ARG A 34 -1.34 10.38 -0.17
CA ARG A 34 -0.25 10.19 -1.14
C ARG A 34 1.11 10.22 -0.48
N TRP A 35 1.34 11.21 0.39
CA TRP A 35 2.59 11.29 1.15
C TRP A 35 2.83 10.05 2.00
N PHE A 36 1.81 9.60 2.72
CA PHE A 36 1.90 8.37 3.50
C PHE A 36 2.27 7.16 2.65
N HIS A 37 1.63 6.99 1.49
CA HIS A 37 1.96 5.90 0.59
C HIS A 37 3.42 5.96 0.13
N TRP A 38 3.90 7.12 -0.33
CA TRP A 38 5.26 7.24 -0.86
C TRP A 38 6.34 7.12 0.22
N ILE A 39 6.09 7.65 1.41
CA ILE A 39 6.96 7.44 2.58
C ILE A 39 7.00 5.95 2.91
N THR A 40 5.85 5.31 3.06
CA THR A 40 5.77 3.87 3.37
C THR A 40 6.45 3.04 2.28
N ALA A 41 6.24 3.34 1.01
CA ALA A 41 6.85 2.63 -0.10
C ALA A 41 8.38 2.73 -0.07
N LEU A 42 8.94 3.94 0.11
CA LEU A 42 10.38 4.13 0.21
C LEU A 42 10.95 3.41 1.44
N THR A 43 10.30 3.55 2.60
CA THR A 43 10.71 2.87 3.83
C THR A 43 10.69 1.35 3.67
N MET A 44 9.65 0.79 3.03
CA MET A 44 9.55 -0.63 2.74
C MET A 44 10.70 -1.09 1.83
N LEU A 45 11.03 -0.35 0.78
CA LEU A 45 12.16 -0.70 -0.08
C LEU A 45 13.50 -0.69 0.68
N VAL A 46 13.71 0.28 1.57
CA VAL A 46 14.91 0.33 2.42
C VAL A 46 14.96 -0.85 3.40
N LEU A 47 13.84 -1.17 4.06
CA LEU A 47 13.75 -2.30 4.99
C LEU A 47 14.01 -3.65 4.30
N LEU A 48 13.39 -3.86 3.13
CA LEU A 48 13.60 -5.06 2.34
C LEU A 48 15.05 -5.16 1.83
N ALA A 49 15.62 -4.06 1.33
CA ALA A 49 17.01 -4.05 0.89
C ALA A 49 17.97 -4.34 2.05
N THR A 50 17.81 -3.67 3.18
CA THR A 50 18.67 -3.85 4.36
C THR A 50 18.51 -5.23 5.01
N GLY A 51 17.33 -5.83 4.96
CA GLY A 51 17.10 -7.19 5.47
C GLY A 51 17.57 -8.30 4.52
N LEU A 52 17.48 -8.10 3.20
CA LEU A 52 17.73 -9.18 2.21
C LEU A 52 19.10 -9.12 1.53
N LEU A 53 19.63 -7.92 1.26
CA LEU A 53 20.94 -7.80 0.59
C LEU A 53 22.09 -8.49 1.36
N PRO A 54 22.15 -8.43 2.71
CA PRO A 54 23.15 -9.18 3.47
C PRO A 54 23.02 -10.70 3.29
N VAL A 55 21.80 -11.23 3.14
CA VAL A 55 21.54 -12.67 2.97
C VAL A 55 22.11 -13.17 1.64
N VAL A 56 22.08 -12.35 0.59
CA VAL A 56 22.68 -12.68 -0.72
C VAL A 56 24.15 -12.30 -0.85
N GLY A 57 24.80 -11.91 0.25
CA GLY A 57 26.25 -11.71 0.33
C GLY A 57 26.74 -10.26 0.18
N VAL A 58 25.84 -9.27 0.06
CA VAL A 58 26.23 -7.85 -0.01
C VAL A 58 26.55 -7.34 1.41
N ARG A 59 27.79 -6.92 1.64
CA ARG A 59 28.28 -6.49 2.96
C ARG A 59 28.26 -4.98 3.10
N PHE A 60 27.51 -4.48 4.08
CA PHE A 60 27.47 -3.06 4.49
C PHE A 60 26.91 -2.94 5.90
N ALA A 61 26.99 -1.75 6.51
CA ALA A 61 26.45 -1.47 7.85
C ALA A 61 24.91 -1.31 7.82
N TRP A 62 24.21 -2.39 7.50
CA TRP A 62 22.76 -2.39 7.25
C TRP A 62 21.91 -2.23 8.51
N VAL A 63 22.39 -2.71 9.66
CA VAL A 63 21.61 -2.78 10.91
C VAL A 63 21.10 -1.41 11.32
N GLU A 64 21.97 -0.39 11.28
CA GLU A 64 21.62 0.98 11.68
C GLU A 64 20.52 1.55 10.78
N ILE A 65 20.71 1.41 9.46
CA ILE A 65 19.74 1.84 8.46
C ILE A 65 18.40 1.11 8.66
N HIS A 66 18.45 -0.19 8.93
CA HIS A 66 17.26 -1.03 9.08
C HIS A 66 16.40 -0.61 10.26
N TRP A 67 16.97 -0.43 11.45
CA TRP A 67 16.15 -0.06 12.61
C TRP A 67 15.64 1.38 12.54
N ILE A 68 16.41 2.32 11.96
CA ILE A 68 15.94 3.69 11.71
C ILE A 68 14.76 3.68 10.76
N ALA A 69 14.87 2.96 9.63
CA ALA A 69 13.76 2.79 8.69
C ALA A 69 12.56 2.09 9.36
N GLY A 70 12.81 1.14 10.27
CA GLY A 70 11.79 0.48 11.07
C GLY A 70 10.98 1.47 11.91
N LEU A 71 11.65 2.40 12.60
CA LEU A 71 10.97 3.45 13.38
C LEU A 71 10.15 4.39 12.49
N VAL A 72 10.65 4.73 11.30
CA VAL A 72 9.90 5.51 10.31
C VAL A 72 8.64 4.76 9.88
N LEU A 73 8.73 3.45 9.64
CA LEU A 73 7.57 2.62 9.30
C LEU A 73 6.55 2.59 10.46
N VAL A 74 7.01 2.39 11.70
CA VAL A 74 6.13 2.41 12.89
C VAL A 74 5.38 3.74 12.97
N ALA A 75 6.09 4.87 12.84
CA ALA A 75 5.48 6.19 12.89
C ALA A 75 4.46 6.40 11.76
N ALA A 76 4.78 5.97 10.52
CA ALA A 76 3.88 6.07 9.38
C ALA A 76 2.61 5.23 9.59
N VAL A 77 2.74 4.00 10.09
CA VAL A 77 1.61 3.09 10.38
C VAL A 77 0.71 3.69 11.47
N LEU A 78 1.28 4.19 12.57
CA LEU A 78 0.52 4.83 13.63
C LEU A 78 -0.27 6.05 13.13
N TRP A 79 0.39 6.91 12.35
CA TRP A 79 -0.27 8.05 11.70
C TRP A 79 -1.41 7.60 10.79
N HIS A 80 -1.20 6.54 10.00
CA HIS A 80 -2.23 6.00 9.12
C HIS A 80 -3.43 5.47 9.90
N VAL A 81 -3.21 4.74 11.00
CA VAL A 81 -4.30 4.22 11.85
C VAL A 81 -5.14 5.37 12.40
N VAL A 82 -4.51 6.40 12.98
CA VAL A 82 -5.22 7.58 13.51
C VAL A 82 -6.03 8.26 12.42
N ARG A 83 -5.43 8.49 11.25
CA ARG A 83 -6.11 9.12 10.13
C ARG A 83 -7.24 8.27 9.56
N ALA A 84 -7.03 6.96 9.46
CA ALA A 84 -8.00 6.01 8.93
C ALA A 84 -9.27 5.95 9.79
N LEU A 85 -9.11 6.05 11.11
CA LEU A 85 -10.22 6.04 12.07
C LEU A 85 -10.92 7.41 12.18
N GLY A 86 -10.19 8.51 12.09
CA GLY A 86 -10.74 9.86 12.30
C GLY A 86 -11.26 10.57 11.04
N TRP A 87 -10.62 10.40 9.88
CA TRP A 87 -10.87 11.22 8.68
C TRP A 87 -11.19 10.43 7.41
N GLN A 88 -10.82 9.16 7.34
CA GLN A 88 -11.13 8.32 6.18
C GLN A 88 -12.42 7.52 6.39
N GLN A 89 -12.76 6.70 5.40
CA GLN A 89 -13.94 5.84 5.43
C GLN A 89 -13.51 4.37 5.66
N PRO A 90 -13.27 3.93 6.91
CA PRO A 90 -12.77 2.57 7.18
C PRO A 90 -13.73 1.49 6.66
N ARG A 91 -15.03 1.80 6.62
CA ARG A 91 -16.07 0.93 6.04
C ARG A 91 -15.85 0.63 4.55
N ALA A 92 -15.14 1.49 3.81
CA ALA A 92 -14.82 1.27 2.40
C ALA A 92 -13.80 0.14 2.20
N MET A 93 -12.98 -0.17 3.21
CA MET A 93 -12.02 -1.28 3.19
C MET A 93 -12.57 -2.58 3.80
N GLY A 94 -13.79 -2.58 4.32
CA GLY A 94 -14.44 -3.80 4.81
C GLY A 94 -14.73 -4.78 3.67
N LEU A 95 -14.40 -6.06 3.89
CA LEU A 95 -14.80 -7.16 3.01
C LEU A 95 -16.28 -7.46 3.23
N ARG A 96 -17.08 -7.42 2.15
CA ARG A 96 -18.51 -7.70 2.17
C ARG A 96 -18.83 -8.84 1.23
N TRP A 97 -19.88 -9.60 1.52
CA TRP A 97 -20.39 -10.65 0.64
C TRP A 97 -20.68 -10.15 -0.79
N ARG A 98 -21.13 -8.90 -0.94
CA ARG A 98 -21.36 -8.27 -2.24
C ARG A 98 -20.08 -8.09 -3.05
N ASP A 99 -18.91 -7.91 -2.41
CA ASP A 99 -17.63 -7.80 -3.14
C ASP A 99 -17.26 -9.11 -3.84
N LEU A 100 -17.73 -10.27 -3.35
CA LEU A 100 -17.52 -11.56 -4.03
C LEU A 100 -18.27 -11.66 -5.36
N ARG A 101 -19.32 -10.86 -5.57
CA ARG A 101 -20.02 -10.79 -6.86
C ARG A 101 -19.15 -10.19 -7.97
N GLU A 102 -18.07 -9.48 -7.62
CA GLU A 102 -17.07 -9.04 -8.61
C GLU A 102 -16.40 -10.22 -9.32
N LEU A 103 -16.32 -11.39 -8.66
CA LEU A 103 -15.71 -12.60 -9.23
C LEU A 103 -16.65 -13.35 -10.19
N THR A 104 -17.96 -13.19 -10.05
CA THR A 104 -18.96 -14.02 -10.73
C THR A 104 -19.91 -13.24 -11.65
N ALA A 105 -20.18 -11.97 -11.36
CA ALA A 105 -21.24 -11.20 -12.00
C ALA A 105 -20.76 -9.98 -12.81
N ARG A 106 -19.44 -9.77 -12.97
CA ARG A 106 -18.86 -8.57 -13.60
C ARG A 106 -19.42 -7.24 -13.04
N GLU A 107 -19.83 -7.22 -11.76
CA GLU A 107 -20.24 -5.99 -11.10
C GLU A 107 -19.03 -5.04 -10.97
N ARG A 108 -19.24 -3.73 -11.22
CA ARG A 108 -18.20 -2.73 -11.02
C ARG A 108 -17.99 -2.51 -9.51
N PRO A 109 -16.74 -2.37 -9.05
CA PRO A 109 -16.45 -2.11 -7.64
C PRO A 109 -16.91 -0.72 -7.20
N GLY A 110 -17.02 -0.50 -5.89
CA GLY A 110 -17.08 0.86 -5.33
C GLY A 110 -15.71 1.55 -5.46
N LYS A 111 -15.32 2.39 -4.49
CA LYS A 111 -13.99 3.04 -4.53
C LYS A 111 -12.82 2.06 -4.68
N TYR A 112 -12.91 0.91 -4.02
CA TYR A 112 -11.90 -0.16 -4.05
C TYR A 112 -12.52 -1.49 -4.45
N SER A 113 -11.85 -2.23 -5.34
CA SER A 113 -12.24 -3.59 -5.73
C SER A 113 -11.93 -4.62 -4.65
N LEU A 114 -12.52 -5.82 -4.76
CA LEU A 114 -12.21 -6.96 -3.91
C LEU A 114 -10.69 -7.23 -3.88
N ALA A 115 -10.05 -7.25 -5.05
CA ALA A 115 -8.61 -7.47 -5.15
C ALA A 115 -7.81 -6.39 -4.40
N GLN A 116 -8.19 -5.11 -4.52
CA GLN A 116 -7.54 -4.02 -3.79
C GLN A 116 -7.73 -4.13 -2.26
N LYS A 117 -8.93 -4.52 -1.81
CA LYS A 117 -9.20 -4.76 -0.39
C LYS A 117 -8.38 -5.93 0.15
N LEU A 118 -8.33 -7.05 -0.57
CA LEU A 118 -7.54 -8.22 -0.19
C LEU A 118 -6.04 -7.88 -0.12
N MET A 119 -5.52 -7.14 -1.11
CA MET A 119 -4.14 -6.66 -1.09
C MET A 119 -3.87 -5.75 0.11
N HIS A 120 -4.78 -4.82 0.42
CA HIS A 120 -4.64 -3.97 1.60
C HIS A 120 -4.59 -4.78 2.89
N HIS A 121 -5.51 -5.74 3.08
CA HIS A 121 -5.52 -6.60 4.28
C HIS A 121 -4.30 -7.50 4.37
N ALA A 122 -3.81 -8.03 3.25
CA ALA A 122 -2.59 -8.82 3.20
C ALA A 122 -1.36 -7.99 3.60
N PHE A 123 -1.22 -6.77 3.07
CA PHE A 123 -0.19 -5.83 3.49
C PHE A 123 -0.34 -5.46 4.96
N ALA A 124 -1.55 -5.13 5.42
CA ALA A 124 -1.80 -4.76 6.82
C ALA A 124 -1.40 -5.88 7.78
N ALA A 125 -1.74 -7.13 7.48
CA ALA A 125 -1.35 -8.27 8.29
C ALA A 125 0.17 -8.48 8.30
N ALA A 126 0.82 -8.45 7.13
CA ALA A 126 2.27 -8.60 7.03
C ALA A 126 3.02 -7.49 7.78
N LEU A 127 2.65 -6.23 7.55
CA LEU A 127 3.26 -5.08 8.20
C LEU A 127 3.01 -5.08 9.72
N LEU A 128 1.82 -5.48 10.18
CA LEU A 128 1.55 -5.57 11.61
C LEU A 128 2.48 -6.59 12.29
N VAL A 129 2.65 -7.78 11.69
CA VAL A 129 3.59 -8.78 12.20
C VAL A 129 5.02 -8.24 12.18
N ALA A 130 5.46 -7.63 11.07
CA ALA A 130 6.79 -7.05 10.93
C ALA A 130 7.07 -5.94 11.96
N VAL A 131 6.11 -5.02 12.16
CA VAL A 131 6.21 -3.91 13.11
C VAL A 131 6.28 -4.42 14.54
N VAL A 132 5.40 -5.36 14.93
CA VAL A 132 5.39 -5.92 16.29
C VAL A 132 6.69 -6.67 16.56
N THR A 133 7.07 -7.60 15.69
CA THR A 133 8.31 -8.39 15.86
C THR A 133 9.57 -7.54 15.78
N GLY A 134 9.64 -6.60 14.83
CA GLY A 134 10.76 -5.67 14.68
C GLY A 134 10.92 -4.73 15.88
N SER A 135 9.81 -4.25 16.44
CA SER A 135 9.83 -3.43 17.67
C SER A 135 10.36 -4.22 18.86
N LEU A 136 9.99 -5.50 19.00
CA LEU A 136 10.58 -6.38 20.02
C LEU A 136 12.07 -6.59 19.79
N MET A 137 12.50 -6.74 18.54
CA MET A 137 13.90 -6.95 18.17
C MET A 137 14.79 -5.70 18.41
N LEU A 138 14.22 -4.50 18.57
CA LEU A 138 15.00 -3.29 18.94
C LEU A 138 15.77 -3.49 20.25
N VAL A 139 15.25 -4.30 21.19
CA VAL A 139 15.93 -4.59 22.46
C VAL A 139 17.25 -5.35 22.24
N LYS A 140 17.44 -6.03 21.10
CA LYS A 140 18.68 -6.76 20.78
C LYS A 140 19.80 -5.85 20.25
N VAL A 141 19.51 -4.60 19.91
CA VAL A 141 20.47 -3.64 19.36
C VAL A 141 20.64 -2.46 20.32
N GLN A 142 21.82 -1.87 20.34
CA GLN A 142 22.03 -0.63 21.09
C GLN A 142 21.41 0.51 20.28
N THR A 143 20.45 1.22 20.87
CA THR A 143 19.87 2.44 20.27
C THR A 143 20.07 3.62 21.23
N PRO A 144 19.87 4.87 20.77
CA PRO A 144 19.89 6.02 21.68
C PRO A 144 18.79 5.99 22.76
N PHE A 145 17.74 5.19 22.56
CA PHE A 145 16.55 5.18 23.41
C PHE A 145 16.45 3.95 24.31
N LEU A 146 17.06 2.82 23.91
CA LEU A 146 17.02 1.54 24.62
C LEU A 146 18.43 0.96 24.78
N GLU A 147 18.72 0.51 25.99
CA GLU A 147 19.88 -0.35 26.28
C GLU A 147 19.67 -1.75 25.71
N ARG A 148 20.73 -2.31 25.15
CA ARG A 148 20.72 -3.66 24.57
C ARG A 148 20.53 -4.72 25.67
N ASN A 149 19.43 -5.47 25.63
CA ASN A 149 19.16 -6.60 26.52
C ASN A 149 18.67 -7.85 25.76
N PRO A 150 19.58 -8.67 25.20
CA PRO A 150 19.21 -9.85 24.43
C PRO A 150 18.60 -10.98 25.30
N TYR A 151 18.68 -10.88 26.63
CA TYR A 151 18.20 -11.90 27.58
C TYR A 151 16.75 -11.65 28.04
N LEU A 152 16.06 -10.66 27.49
CA LEU A 152 14.67 -10.36 27.83
C LEU A 152 13.72 -11.54 27.60
N PHE A 153 13.97 -12.35 26.56
CA PHE A 153 13.17 -13.53 26.23
C PHE A 153 14.04 -14.79 26.10
N SER A 154 13.40 -15.96 26.22
CA SER A 154 14.05 -17.24 25.98
C SER A 154 14.51 -17.40 24.53
N GLU A 155 15.52 -18.25 24.28
CA GLU A 155 16.01 -18.55 22.92
C GLU A 155 14.88 -19.04 21.99
N ARG A 156 13.98 -19.88 22.52
CA ARG A 156 12.81 -20.37 21.77
C ARG A 156 11.88 -19.22 21.34
N THR A 157 11.60 -18.29 22.24
CA THR A 157 10.77 -17.12 21.96
C THR A 157 11.42 -16.24 20.90
N TRP A 158 12.74 -15.98 21.01
CA TRP A 158 13.47 -15.26 19.99
C TRP A 158 13.41 -15.95 18.64
N GLY A 159 13.58 -17.28 18.58
CA GLY A 159 13.44 -18.05 17.36
C GLY A 159 12.09 -17.82 16.66
N VAL A 160 10.99 -17.87 17.43
CA VAL A 160 9.64 -17.58 16.89
C VAL A 160 9.53 -16.15 16.38
N ILE A 161 10.05 -15.16 17.12
CA ILE A 161 10.03 -13.75 16.71
C ILE A 161 10.75 -13.56 15.37
N HIS A 162 11.94 -14.16 15.20
CA HIS A 162 12.71 -14.04 13.95
C HIS A 162 11.98 -14.73 12.79
N VAL A 163 11.46 -15.94 13.00
CA VAL A 163 10.70 -16.65 11.96
C VAL A 163 9.48 -15.85 11.51
N LEU A 164 8.72 -15.26 12.45
CA LEU A 164 7.57 -14.43 12.10
C LEU A 164 7.99 -13.14 11.37
N HIS A 165 9.07 -12.51 11.81
CA HIS A 165 9.62 -11.33 11.15
C HIS A 165 10.06 -11.65 9.71
N ASP A 166 10.85 -12.70 9.53
CA ASP A 166 11.37 -13.12 8.23
C ASP A 166 10.25 -13.57 7.29
N LEU A 167 9.26 -14.33 7.80
CA LEU A 167 8.08 -14.72 7.02
C LEU A 167 7.27 -13.48 6.58
N SER A 168 7.11 -12.49 7.46
CA SER A 168 6.43 -11.25 7.11
C SER A 168 7.19 -10.45 6.04
N ALA A 169 8.53 -10.46 6.09
CA ALA A 169 9.37 -9.83 5.07
C ALA A 169 9.25 -10.54 3.71
N LEU A 170 9.28 -11.87 3.67
CA LEU A 170 9.11 -12.65 2.43
C LEU A 170 7.71 -12.46 1.82
N LEU A 171 6.68 -12.43 2.66
CA LEU A 171 5.32 -12.09 2.22
C LEU A 171 5.27 -10.65 1.66
N ALA A 172 5.88 -9.69 2.34
CA ALA A 172 5.94 -8.31 1.90
C ALA A 172 6.67 -8.15 0.55
N VAL A 173 7.77 -8.87 0.30
CA VAL A 173 8.42 -8.90 -1.03
C VAL A 173 7.43 -9.30 -2.11
N THR A 174 6.70 -10.40 -1.88
CA THR A 174 5.73 -10.93 -2.84
C THR A 174 4.62 -9.91 -3.12
N LEU A 175 4.09 -9.30 -2.07
CA LEU A 175 3.03 -8.29 -2.18
C LEU A 175 3.53 -7.01 -2.88
N VAL A 176 4.75 -6.56 -2.61
CA VAL A 176 5.36 -5.38 -3.26
C VAL A 176 5.55 -5.64 -4.76
N ILE A 177 6.08 -6.80 -5.14
CA ILE A 177 6.24 -7.17 -6.56
C ILE A 177 4.88 -7.14 -7.26
N LEU A 178 3.87 -7.79 -6.68
CA LEU A 178 2.52 -7.83 -7.25
C LEU A 178 1.89 -6.44 -7.36
N HIS A 179 2.06 -5.61 -6.32
CA HIS A 179 1.55 -4.25 -6.28
C HIS A 179 2.18 -3.37 -7.37
N VAL A 180 3.50 -3.42 -7.52
CA VAL A 180 4.24 -2.68 -8.55
C VAL A 180 3.84 -3.17 -9.94
N TYR A 181 3.73 -4.49 -10.13
CA TYR A 181 3.29 -5.06 -11.41
C TYR A 181 1.93 -4.50 -11.84
N PHE A 182 0.92 -4.52 -10.95
CA PHE A 182 -0.39 -3.96 -11.26
C PHE A 182 -0.39 -2.44 -11.45
N ALA A 183 0.53 -1.71 -10.81
CA ALA A 183 0.66 -0.27 -10.98
C ALA A 183 1.26 0.11 -12.35
N LEU A 184 2.15 -0.72 -12.89
CA LEU A 184 2.81 -0.50 -14.19
C LEU A 184 1.99 -1.00 -15.38
N LEU A 185 1.03 -1.90 -15.12
CA LEU A 185 0.16 -2.47 -16.13
C LEU A 185 -0.58 -1.36 -16.93
N PRO A 186 -0.51 -1.34 -18.28
CA PRO A 186 -1.05 -0.26 -19.09
C PRO A 186 -2.52 0.06 -18.82
N GLU A 187 -3.34 -0.98 -18.64
CA GLU A 187 -4.77 -0.93 -18.36
C GLU A 187 -5.10 -0.34 -16.98
N LYS A 188 -4.08 -0.07 -16.15
CA LYS A 188 -4.20 0.45 -14.77
C LYS A 188 -3.44 1.74 -14.55
N ARG A 189 -2.86 2.35 -15.59
CA ARG A 189 -2.07 3.60 -15.50
C ARG A 189 -2.81 4.76 -14.84
N MET A 190 -4.13 4.82 -14.97
CA MET A 190 -4.95 5.82 -14.28
C MET A 190 -4.80 5.75 -12.74
N TYR A 191 -4.60 4.56 -12.16
CA TYR A 191 -4.39 4.39 -10.73
C TYR A 191 -2.99 4.88 -10.31
N LEU A 192 -1.97 4.63 -11.12
CA LEU A 192 -0.64 5.18 -10.91
C LEU A 192 -0.65 6.73 -11.00
N ARG A 193 -1.38 7.28 -11.98
CA ARG A 193 -1.61 8.73 -12.07
C ARG A 193 -2.35 9.27 -10.84
N ALA A 194 -3.38 8.57 -10.37
CA ALA A 194 -4.11 9.00 -9.19
C ALA A 194 -3.25 8.93 -7.91
N MET A 195 -2.34 7.97 -7.80
CA MET A 195 -1.42 7.83 -6.67
C MET A 195 -0.31 8.88 -6.68
N THR A 196 0.09 9.37 -7.85
CA THR A 196 1.12 10.42 -8.01
C THR A 196 0.51 11.82 -7.96
N LYS A 197 -0.56 12.06 -8.72
CA LYS A 197 -1.18 13.38 -8.92
C LYS A 197 -2.45 13.62 -8.09
N GLY A 198 -3.07 12.59 -7.53
CA GLY A 198 -4.26 12.71 -6.66
C GLY A 198 -5.62 12.57 -7.34
N TRP A 199 -5.68 12.62 -8.66
CA TRP A 199 -6.94 12.73 -9.39
C TRP A 199 -7.12 11.66 -10.47
N MET A 200 -8.38 11.45 -10.86
CA MET A 200 -8.78 10.71 -12.05
C MET A 200 -9.91 11.43 -12.78
N THR A 201 -10.08 11.18 -14.08
CA THR A 201 -11.18 11.77 -14.85
C THR A 201 -12.51 11.11 -14.44
N ARG A 202 -13.63 11.82 -14.61
CA ARG A 202 -14.96 11.23 -14.38
C ARG A 202 -15.28 10.12 -15.37
N ALA A 203 -14.74 10.16 -16.59
CA ALA A 203 -14.90 9.10 -17.57
C ALA A 203 -14.28 7.78 -17.06
N GLU A 204 -13.01 7.82 -16.66
CA GLU A 204 -12.32 6.67 -16.04
C GLU A 204 -13.03 6.19 -14.77
N ALA A 205 -13.58 7.13 -13.98
CA ALA A 205 -14.30 6.78 -12.76
C ALA A 205 -15.58 5.98 -13.08
N ARG A 206 -16.37 6.42 -14.05
CA ARG A 206 -17.60 5.73 -14.48
C ARG A 206 -17.33 4.39 -15.15
N GLU A 207 -16.21 4.29 -15.87
CA GLU A 207 -15.82 3.04 -16.53
C GLU A 207 -15.46 1.94 -15.52
N HIS A 208 -14.70 2.31 -14.48
CA HIS A 208 -14.12 1.33 -13.55
C HIS A 208 -14.82 1.21 -12.21
N HIS A 209 -15.70 2.15 -11.85
CA HIS A 209 -16.39 2.16 -10.58
C HIS A 209 -17.90 2.31 -10.76
N ASP A 210 -18.64 1.71 -9.83
CA ASP A 210 -20.09 1.85 -9.73
C ASP A 210 -20.43 3.24 -9.13
N PRO A 211 -21.11 4.12 -9.89
CA PRO A 211 -21.44 5.48 -9.44
C PRO A 211 -22.35 5.52 -8.21
N GLU A 212 -23.20 4.51 -8.01
CA GLU A 212 -24.07 4.43 -6.82
C GLU A 212 -23.25 4.10 -5.56
N ARG A 213 -22.17 3.33 -5.72
CA ARG A 213 -21.28 2.93 -4.63
C ARG A 213 -20.17 3.93 -4.38
N TRP A 214 -19.77 4.69 -5.39
CA TRP A 214 -18.76 5.73 -5.28
C TRP A 214 -18.99 6.85 -6.31
N PRO A 215 -19.66 7.96 -5.92
CA PRO A 215 -19.95 9.05 -6.84
C PRO A 215 -18.73 9.91 -7.21
N GLY A 216 -17.64 9.81 -6.45
CA GLY A 216 -16.41 10.58 -6.63
C GLY A 216 -16.56 12.03 -6.12
N PRO A 217 -15.83 12.44 -5.07
CA PRO A 217 -15.88 13.83 -4.62
C PRO A 217 -15.31 14.74 -5.71
N GLU A 218 -15.91 15.92 -5.86
CA GLU A 218 -15.38 16.94 -6.75
C GLU A 218 -13.97 17.34 -6.30
N ARG A 219 -13.13 17.66 -7.28
CA ARG A 219 -11.80 18.18 -6.98
C ARG A 219 -11.96 19.66 -6.65
N ASP A 220 -11.72 20.02 -5.39
CA ASP A 220 -11.56 21.42 -5.01
C ASP A 220 -10.36 21.99 -5.79
N GLU A 221 -10.54 23.16 -6.41
CA GLU A 221 -9.55 23.80 -7.32
C GLU A 221 -8.17 24.01 -6.67
#